data_AF-A0A968ESI4-F1
#
_entry.id   AF-A0A968ESI4-F1
#
_cell.length_a   1.000
_cell.length_b   1.000
_cell.length_c   1.000
_cell.angle_alpha   90.00
_cell.angle_beta   90.00
_cell.angle_gamma   90.00
#
_symmetry.space_group_name_H-M   'P 1'
#
loop_
_entity.id
_entity.type
_entity.pdbx_description
1 polymer ?
#
loop_
_entity_poly.entity_id
_entity_poly.type
_entity_poly.pdbx_seq_one_letter_code
_entity_poly.pdbx_strand_id
1 'polypeptide(L)'
;MAITEEPLALEAGDVPAVAEKPLGVLTRPQGGRGWRDWLSTVDHKKIGIMYGVSAMFFFVVGGIEALLIRLQLAVPEGSVLGADVYNQIYTMHGLTMVFLFIMPLAAAFANYLIPLQIGARDVAFPRL
;
A
#
# COMPACT_ATOMS: atom_id res chain seq x y z
N MET A 1 -33.72 -27.90 60.88
CA MET A 1 -32.88 -26.69 60.74
C MET A 1 -31.52 -27.16 60.26
N ALA A 2 -31.36 -27.31 58.95
CA ALA A 2 -30.10 -27.74 58.33
C ALA A 2 -29.99 -26.95 57.01
N ILE A 3 -29.19 -25.89 57.04
CA ILE A 3 -28.74 -25.14 55.87
C ILE A 3 -27.25 -25.46 55.73
N THR A 4 -26.93 -26.38 54.82
CA THR A 4 -25.56 -26.67 54.41
C THR A 4 -25.16 -25.62 53.38
N GLU A 5 -24.11 -24.86 53.67
CA GLU A 5 -23.54 -23.87 52.77
C GLU A 5 -22.67 -24.59 51.73
N GLU A 6 -23.26 -24.96 50.59
CA GLU A 6 -22.48 -25.22 49.39
C GLU A 6 -22.13 -23.85 48.78
N PRO A 7 -20.84 -23.45 48.71
CA PRO A 7 -20.48 -22.30 47.92
C PRO A 7 -20.81 -22.68 46.47
N LEU A 8 -21.77 -21.95 45.87
CA LEU A 8 -22.09 -22.06 44.46
C LEU A 8 -20.78 -21.92 43.67
N ALA A 9 -20.21 -23.04 43.28
CA ALA A 9 -19.09 -23.09 42.36
C ALA A 9 -19.64 -22.52 41.07
N LEU A 10 -19.43 -21.22 40.87
CA LEU A 10 -19.52 -20.61 39.57
C LEU A 10 -18.48 -21.35 38.75
N GLU A 11 -18.91 -22.41 38.07
CA GLU A 11 -18.16 -22.93 36.93
C GLU A 11 -17.85 -21.69 36.12
N ALA A 12 -16.57 -21.34 36.07
CA ALA A 12 -16.02 -20.45 35.08
C ALA A 12 -16.19 -21.17 33.74
N GLY A 13 -17.44 -21.32 33.33
CA GLY A 13 -17.82 -21.73 32.00
C GLY A 13 -17.10 -20.78 31.09
N ASP A 14 -16.32 -21.38 30.21
CA ASP A 14 -15.54 -20.74 29.17
C ASP A 14 -16.43 -19.69 28.52
N VAL A 15 -16.29 -18.42 28.93
CA VAL A 15 -17.19 -17.36 28.50
C VAL A 15 -16.92 -17.28 27.02
N PRO A 16 -17.87 -17.68 26.14
CA PRO A 16 -17.58 -17.68 24.72
C PRO A 16 -17.23 -16.25 24.40
N ALA A 17 -16.01 -16.02 23.92
CA ALA A 17 -15.55 -14.70 23.53
C ALA A 17 -16.56 -14.19 22.53
N VAL A 18 -17.49 -13.34 22.99
CA VAL A 18 -18.53 -12.77 22.15
C VAL A 18 -17.74 -11.92 21.18
N ALA A 19 -17.59 -12.43 19.96
CA ALA A 19 -17.04 -11.66 18.87
C ALA A 19 -18.05 -10.55 18.58
N GLU A 20 -17.97 -9.46 19.35
CA GLU A 20 -18.77 -8.26 19.15
C GLU A 20 -18.39 -7.72 17.77
N LYS A 21 -19.23 -8.05 16.79
CA LYS A 21 -19.14 -7.49 15.46
C LYS A 21 -19.50 -6.00 15.63
N PRO A 22 -18.55 -5.07 15.45
CA PRO A 22 -18.76 -3.68 15.85
C PRO A 22 -19.91 -3.09 15.04
N LEU A 23 -20.92 -2.55 15.73
CA LEU A 23 -22.20 -2.13 15.13
C LEU A 23 -22.00 -1.21 13.92
N GLY A 24 -22.62 -1.57 12.79
CA GLY A 24 -22.90 -0.74 11.61
C GLY A 24 -21.78 0.19 11.16
N VAL A 25 -21.77 1.42 11.70
CA VAL A 25 -20.78 2.49 11.42
C VAL A 25 -19.34 2.05 11.70
N LEU A 26 -19.13 1.16 12.67
CA LEU A 26 -17.81 0.66 13.05
C LEU A 26 -17.43 -0.67 12.37
N THR A 27 -18.31 -1.27 11.55
CA THR A 27 -17.93 -2.47 10.78
C THR A 27 -16.98 -2.09 9.65
N ARG A 28 -15.78 -2.69 9.57
CA ARG A 28 -14.88 -2.52 8.41
C ARG A 28 -15.58 -3.08 7.15
N PRO A 29 -15.65 -2.35 6.03
CA PRO A 29 -16.07 -2.93 4.76
C PRO A 29 -15.05 -4.01 4.37
N GLN A 30 -15.41 -5.28 4.62
CA GLN A 30 -14.65 -6.43 4.18
C GLN A 30 -15.14 -6.76 2.77
N GLY A 31 -14.39 -6.35 1.76
CA GLY A 31 -14.70 -6.79 0.40
C GLY A 31 -14.34 -8.28 0.21
N GLY A 32 -14.92 -8.89 -0.82
CA GLY A 32 -14.83 -10.32 -1.07
C GLY A 32 -13.41 -10.81 -1.33
N ARG A 33 -13.18 -12.12 -1.28
CA ARG A 33 -11.87 -12.71 -1.60
C ARG A 33 -11.70 -12.78 -3.12
N GLY A 34 -10.96 -11.83 -3.73
CA GLY A 34 -10.61 -11.88 -5.16
C GLY A 34 -9.96 -10.60 -5.72
N TRP A 35 -9.54 -10.62 -6.99
CA TRP A 35 -8.91 -9.47 -7.66
C TRP A 35 -9.83 -8.25 -7.80
N ARG A 36 -11.16 -8.49 -7.91
CA ARG A 36 -12.18 -7.44 -7.99
C ARG A 36 -12.20 -6.59 -6.71
N ASP A 37 -11.98 -7.21 -5.55
CA ASP A 37 -11.92 -6.53 -4.26
C ASP A 37 -10.72 -5.57 -4.17
N TRP A 38 -9.59 -5.91 -4.78
CA TRP A 38 -8.45 -5.00 -4.86
C TRP A 38 -8.71 -3.83 -5.80
N LEU A 39 -9.34 -4.07 -6.96
CA LEU A 39 -9.64 -3.01 -7.92
C LEU A 39 -10.70 -2.02 -7.41
N SER A 40 -11.68 -2.50 -6.65
CA SER A 40 -12.76 -1.67 -6.10
C SER A 40 -12.62 -1.43 -4.59
N THR A 41 -11.40 -1.50 -4.05
CA THR A 41 -11.16 -1.30 -2.62
C THR A 41 -11.31 0.17 -2.22
N VAL A 42 -11.80 0.39 -0.99
CA VAL A 42 -11.78 1.70 -0.31
C VAL A 42 -10.76 1.75 0.82
N ASP A 43 -10.13 0.63 1.16
CA ASP A 43 -9.15 0.54 2.24
C ASP A 43 -7.83 1.25 1.87
N HIS A 44 -7.50 2.32 2.60
CA HIS A 44 -6.27 3.10 2.43
C HIS A 44 -4.99 2.24 2.48
N LYS A 45 -5.00 1.09 3.18
CA LYS A 45 -3.86 0.18 3.24
C LYS A 45 -3.65 -0.55 1.92
N LYS A 46 -4.73 -1.10 1.35
CA LYS A 46 -4.67 -1.80 0.06
C LYS A 46 -4.30 -0.82 -1.05
N ILE A 47 -4.87 0.38 -1.03
CA ILE A 47 -4.52 1.47 -1.96
C ILE A 47 -3.03 1.81 -1.82
N GLY A 48 -2.54 2.06 -0.61
CA GLY A 48 -1.13 2.33 -0.35
C GLY A 48 -0.20 1.24 -0.88
N ILE A 49 -0.57 -0.03 -0.70
CA ILE A 49 0.20 -1.17 -1.24
C ILE A 49 0.20 -1.16 -2.78
N MET A 50 -0.94 -0.93 -3.44
CA MET A 50 -1.00 -0.89 -4.90
C MET A 50 -0.14 0.24 -5.49
N TYR A 51 -0.16 1.41 -4.85
CA TYR A 51 0.72 2.53 -5.22
C TYR A 51 2.19 2.16 -5.02
N GLY A 52 2.54 1.54 -3.89
CA GLY A 52 3.91 1.12 -3.59
C GLY A 52 4.44 0.08 -4.58
N VAL A 53 3.65 -0.95 -4.91
CA VAL A 53 4.02 -1.97 -5.89
C VAL A 53 4.20 -1.36 -7.28
N SER A 54 3.30 -0.47 -7.69
CA SER A 54 3.40 0.23 -8.98
C SER A 54 4.64 1.12 -9.05
N ALA A 55 4.93 1.87 -7.99
CA ALA A 55 6.14 2.69 -7.89
C ALA A 55 7.41 1.83 -7.98
N MET A 56 7.46 0.70 -7.26
CA MET A 56 8.61 -0.21 -7.31
C MET A 56 8.81 -0.84 -8.69
N PHE A 57 7.73 -1.11 -9.43
CA PHE A 57 7.83 -1.54 -10.82
C PHE A 57 8.48 -0.45 -11.69
N PHE A 58 8.00 0.80 -11.61
CA PHE A 58 8.58 1.91 -12.39
C PHE A 58 9.97 2.32 -11.92
N PHE A 59 10.34 2.06 -10.68
CA PHE A 59 11.72 2.22 -10.20
C PHE A 59 12.68 1.32 -10.98
N VAL A 60 12.30 0.07 -11.25
CA VAL A 60 13.12 -0.85 -12.05
C VAL A 60 13.20 -0.35 -13.50
N VAL A 61 12.09 0.09 -14.08
CA VAL A 61 12.06 0.66 -15.44
C VAL A 61 12.95 1.89 -15.55
N GLY A 62 12.79 2.87 -14.65
CA GLY A 62 13.63 4.07 -14.61
C GLY A 62 15.10 3.74 -14.31
N GLY A 63 15.37 2.70 -13.51
CA GLY A 63 16.71 2.18 -13.28
C GLY A 63 17.36 1.63 -14.55
N ILE A 64 16.61 0.91 -15.39
CA ILE A 64 17.10 0.42 -16.69
C ILE A 64 17.40 1.59 -17.63
N GLU A 65 16.51 2.59 -17.72
CA GLU A 65 16.75 3.81 -18.51
C GLU A 65 18.02 4.54 -18.06
N ALA A 66 18.24 4.67 -16.74
CA ALA A 66 19.45 5.23 -16.18
C ALA A 66 20.71 4.43 -16.54
N LEU A 67 20.63 3.09 -16.50
CA LEU A 67 21.74 2.21 -16.88
C LEU A 67 22.10 2.39 -18.35
N LEU A 68 21.12 2.54 -19.25
CA LEU A 68 21.38 2.80 -20.67
C LEU A 68 22.11 4.14 -20.90
N ILE A 69 21.67 5.20 -20.21
CA ILE A 69 22.34 6.51 -20.23
C ILE A 69 23.79 6.37 -19.73
N ARG A 70 23.99 5.67 -18.62
CA ARG A 70 25.32 5.45 -18.03
C ARG A 70 26.21 4.59 -18.93
N LEU A 71 25.66 3.61 -19.62
CA LEU A 71 26.40 2.77 -20.56
C LEU A 71 26.87 3.58 -21.77
N GLN A 72 26.03 4.47 -22.30
CA GLN A 72 26.43 5.39 -23.38
C GLN A 72 27.55 6.35 -22.96
N LEU A 73 27.57 6.78 -21.70
CA LEU A 73 28.58 7.70 -21.14
C LEU A 73 29.79 7.00 -20.51
N ALA A 74 29.89 5.66 -20.60
CA ALA A 74 30.96 4.90 -19.95
C ALA A 74 32.34 5.18 -20.57
N VAL A 75 32.37 5.52 -21.85
CA VAL A 75 33.57 5.95 -22.58
C VAL A 75 33.26 7.20 -23.41
N PRO A 76 34.26 8.07 -23.67
CA PRO A 76 34.12 9.15 -24.64
C PRO A 76 33.73 8.61 -26.02
N GLU A 77 32.85 9.32 -26.74
CA GLU A 77 32.38 8.95 -28.08
C GLU A 77 31.77 7.54 -28.18
N GLY A 78 31.10 7.07 -27.12
CA GLY A 78 30.36 5.81 -27.12
C GLY A 78 29.30 5.73 -28.23
N SER A 79 29.05 4.53 -28.76
CA SER A 79 28.11 4.30 -29.87
C SER A 79 26.90 3.44 -29.48
N VAL A 80 26.59 3.35 -28.18
CA VAL A 80 25.51 2.51 -27.65
C VAL A 80 24.13 3.09 -27.99
N LEU A 81 23.99 4.41 -27.89
CA LEU A 81 22.76 5.15 -28.20
C LEU A 81 23.08 6.27 -29.19
N GLY A 82 22.26 6.41 -30.24
CA GLY A 82 22.28 7.59 -31.11
C GLY A 82 21.82 8.85 -30.37
N ALA A 83 22.24 10.04 -30.83
CA ALA A 83 21.98 11.32 -30.15
C ALA A 83 20.48 11.57 -29.89
N ASP A 84 19.62 11.30 -30.87
CA ASP A 84 18.17 11.49 -30.73
C ASP A 84 17.57 10.54 -29.68
N VAL A 85 17.97 9.27 -29.72
CA VAL A 85 17.50 8.24 -28.78
C VAL A 85 17.98 8.54 -27.36
N TYR A 86 19.23 9.00 -27.21
CA TYR A 86 19.77 9.41 -25.92
C TYR A 86 18.93 10.53 -25.29
N ASN A 87 18.60 11.57 -26.07
CA ASN A 87 17.78 12.68 -25.59
C ASN A 87 16.37 12.21 -25.19
N GLN A 88 15.76 11.32 -25.98
CA GLN A 88 14.47 10.74 -25.65
C GLN A 88 14.51 9.93 -24.35
N ILE A 89 15.48 9.01 -24.20
CA ILE A 89 15.62 8.19 -22.99
C ILE A 89 15.93 9.06 -21.77
N TYR A 90 16.75 10.10 -21.91
CA TYR A 90 17.04 11.05 -20.83
C TYR A 90 15.78 11.77 -20.35
N THR A 91 14.95 12.27 -21.27
CA THR A 91 13.67 12.91 -20.92
C THR A 91 12.70 11.90 -20.30
N MET A 92 12.58 10.70 -20.87
CA MET A 92 11.70 9.65 -20.34
C MET A 92 12.13 9.20 -18.94
N HIS A 93 13.43 9.05 -18.69
CA HIS A 93 13.96 8.75 -17.36
C HIS A 93 13.51 9.77 -16.31
N GLY A 94 13.59 11.07 -16.63
CA GLY A 94 13.10 12.12 -15.75
C GLY A 94 11.60 12.00 -15.47
N LEU A 95 10.78 11.74 -16.50
CA LEU A 95 9.34 11.57 -16.35
C LEU A 95 9.00 10.32 -15.52
N THR A 96 9.62 9.18 -15.83
CA THR A 96 9.43 7.90 -15.11
C THR A 96 9.79 8.06 -13.63
N MET A 97 10.93 8.67 -13.31
CA MET A 97 11.36 8.81 -11.92
C MET A 97 10.50 9.81 -11.14
N VAL A 98 10.16 10.96 -11.71
CA VAL A 98 9.37 11.98 -10.98
C VAL A 98 7.90 11.58 -10.88
N PHE A 99 7.26 11.26 -12.00
CA PHE A 99 5.80 11.07 -12.05
C PHE A 99 5.36 9.65 -11.75
N LEU A 100 6.16 8.64 -12.10
CA LEU A 100 5.75 7.23 -11.97
C LEU A 100 6.40 6.52 -10.78
N PHE A 101 7.51 7.05 -10.24
CA PHE A 101 8.14 6.54 -9.03
C PHE A 101 7.95 7.45 -7.81
N ILE A 102 8.50 8.68 -7.83
CA ILE A 102 8.52 9.56 -6.65
C ILE A 102 7.11 9.91 -6.18
N MET A 103 6.25 10.41 -7.08
CA MET A 103 4.89 10.80 -6.69
C MET A 103 4.04 9.61 -6.20
N PRO A 104 4.00 8.45 -6.90
CA PRO A 104 3.24 7.30 -6.41
C PRO A 104 3.80 6.69 -5.14
N LEU A 105 5.13 6.68 -4.95
CA LEU A 105 5.76 6.22 -3.72
C LEU A 105 5.40 7.12 -2.53
N ALA A 106 5.44 8.45 -2.72
CA ALA A 106 5.00 9.40 -1.71
C ALA A 106 3.52 9.19 -1.35
N ALA A 107 2.67 8.99 -2.35
CA ALA A 107 1.25 8.67 -2.15
C ALA A 107 1.05 7.31 -1.44
N ALA A 108 1.88 6.31 -1.71
CA ALA A 108 1.84 5.01 -1.04
C ALA A 108 2.07 5.16 0.46
N PHE A 109 3.13 5.88 0.85
CA PHE A 109 3.44 6.15 2.25
C PHE A 109 2.38 7.04 2.91
N ALA A 110 1.90 8.08 2.23
CA ALA A 110 0.87 8.95 2.76
C ALA A 110 -0.43 8.17 3.05
N ASN A 111 -0.91 7.37 2.08
CA ASN A 111 -2.11 6.57 2.25
C ASN A 111 -1.94 5.47 3.30
N TYR A 112 -0.76 4.85 3.40
CA TYR A 112 -0.54 3.76 4.34
C TYR A 112 -0.29 4.24 5.78
N LEU A 113 0.66 5.17 5.95
CA LEU A 113 1.19 5.54 7.27
C LEU A 113 0.39 6.65 7.95
N ILE A 114 -0.07 7.68 7.24
CA ILE A 114 -0.66 8.86 7.89
C ILE A 114 -1.89 8.49 8.72
N PRO A 115 -2.89 7.73 8.20
CA PRO A 115 -4.05 7.35 9.02
C PRO A 115 -3.66 6.54 10.26
N LEU A 116 -2.63 5.69 10.15
CA LEU A 116 -2.12 4.90 11.26
C LEU A 116 -1.44 5.76 12.33
N GLN A 117 -0.67 6.77 11.91
CA GLN A 117 0.04 7.68 12.82
C GLN A 117 -0.91 8.57 13.62
N ILE A 118 -1.99 9.04 13.00
CA ILE A 118 -3.00 9.89 13.66
C ILE A 118 -4.08 9.08 14.39
N GLY A 119 -4.01 7.73 14.35
CA GLY A 119 -5.02 6.85 14.94
C GLY A 119 -6.39 6.90 14.24
N ALA A 120 -6.45 7.44 13.01
CA ALA A 120 -7.66 7.46 12.23
C ALA A 120 -7.95 6.08 11.64
N ARG A 121 -9.24 5.82 11.44
CA ARG A 121 -9.71 4.57 10.86
C ARG A 121 -9.44 4.47 9.35
N ASP A 122 -9.53 5.59 8.64
CA ASP A 122 -9.40 5.69 7.18
C ASP A 122 -9.11 7.15 6.76
N VAL A 123 -8.91 7.39 5.47
CA VAL A 123 -8.79 8.75 4.89
C VAL A 123 -10.13 9.49 4.86
N ALA A 124 -10.10 10.83 4.75
CA ALA A 124 -11.30 11.67 4.76
C ALA A 124 -12.28 11.36 3.62
N PHE A 125 -11.77 10.96 2.46
CA PHE A 125 -12.57 10.64 1.27
C PHE A 125 -12.13 9.31 0.63
N PRO A 126 -12.61 8.14 1.11
CA PRO A 126 -12.13 6.82 0.65
C PRO A 126 -12.47 6.43 -0.80
N ARG A 127 -13.20 7.26 -1.54
CA ARG A 127 -13.69 6.98 -2.90
C ARG A 127 -13.33 8.07 -3.92
N LEU A 128 -12.71 9.16 -3.49
CA LEU A 128 -12.21 10.23 -4.37
C LEU A 128 -10.78 9.92 -4.78
#